data_AF-A0AAU4IEM6-F1
#
_entry.id   AF-A0AAU4IEM6-F1
#
_cell.length_a   1.000
_cell.length_b   1.000
_cell.length_c   1.000
_cell.angle_alpha   90.00
_cell.angle_beta   90.00
_cell.angle_gamma   90.00
#
_symmetry.space_group_name_H-M   'P 1'
#
loop_
_entity.id
_entity.type
_entity.pdbx_description
1 polymer ?
#
loop_
_entity_poly.entity_id
_entity_poly.type
_entity_poly.pdbx_seq_one_letter_code
_entity_poly.pdbx_strand_id
1 'polypeptide(L)'
;MQVLQVQLEVGPDPAEVGRARRWARSRLAGCGIGDDEPLAETLILLISELVTNAVVHTGCPAVLRMLFGEPGVRVEVADASDRAPSPRQAAGDDTGGRGLELVDGLADRWGWQREGAGKRIWCEIDRAEKLAEGIAEKAAEKAAGKTAEDAAGGPEIHGAIREPHVYL
;
A
#
# COMPACT_ATOMS: atom_id res chain seq x y z
N MET A 1 -1.78 22.81 14.88
CA MET A 1 -1.11 21.49 14.81
C MET A 1 -0.07 21.58 13.72
N GLN A 2 1.20 21.28 14.02
CA GLN A 2 2.29 21.45 13.07
C GLN A 2 2.35 20.23 12.15
N VAL A 3 2.21 20.44 10.84
CA VAL A 3 2.46 19.40 9.84
C VAL A 3 3.96 19.32 9.61
N LEU A 4 4.54 18.13 9.78
CA LEU A 4 5.94 17.89 9.39
C LEU A 4 5.96 17.48 7.92
N GLN A 5 6.66 18.25 7.09
CA GLN A 5 6.86 17.92 5.68
C GLN A 5 8.32 17.57 5.43
N VAL A 6 8.54 16.47 4.71
CA VAL A 6 9.86 16.04 4.22
C VAL A 6 9.76 15.70 2.75
N GLN A 7 10.86 15.90 2.01
CA GLN A 7 10.89 15.61 0.58
C GLN A 7 12.20 14.97 0.11
N LEU A 8 12.11 14.30 -1.02
CA LEU A 8 13.19 13.62 -1.71
C LEU A 8 13.13 13.94 -3.20
N GLU A 9 14.24 14.40 -3.76
CA GLU A 9 14.43 14.42 -5.21
C GLU A 9 14.77 13.01 -5.69
N VAL A 10 14.06 12.57 -6.73
CA VAL A 10 14.13 11.25 -7.34
C VAL A 10 14.60 11.44 -8.77
N GLY A 11 15.73 10.83 -9.12
CA GLY A 11 16.22 10.84 -10.50
C GLY A 11 15.34 10.02 -11.45
N PRO A 12 15.54 10.12 -12.78
CA PRO A 12 14.78 9.39 -13.79
C PRO A 12 15.19 7.91 -13.93
N ASP A 13 16.16 7.43 -13.15
CA ASP A 13 16.61 6.04 -13.17
C ASP A 13 15.66 5.15 -12.35
N PRO A 14 15.12 4.03 -12.90
CA PRO A 14 14.29 3.08 -12.14
C PRO A 14 14.90 2.58 -10.82
N ALA A 15 16.23 2.58 -10.67
CA ALA A 15 16.90 2.26 -9.41
C ALA A 15 16.52 3.21 -8.26
N GLU A 16 16.06 4.42 -8.57
CA GLU A 16 15.63 5.42 -7.60
C GLU A 16 14.37 5.00 -6.83
N VAL A 17 13.55 4.07 -7.36
CA VAL A 17 12.39 3.52 -6.64
C VAL A 17 12.84 2.85 -5.34
N GLY A 18 13.94 2.08 -5.40
CA GLY A 18 14.50 1.42 -4.21
C GLY A 18 15.04 2.42 -3.18
N ARG A 19 15.63 3.53 -3.65
CA ARG A 19 16.11 4.62 -2.80
C ARG A 19 14.94 5.35 -2.14
N ALA A 20 13.86 5.62 -2.88
CA ALA A 20 12.65 6.23 -2.35
C ALA A 20 12.02 5.40 -1.22
N ARG A 21 11.90 4.07 -1.40
CA ARG A 21 11.39 3.18 -0.34
C ARG A 21 12.24 3.23 0.93
N ARG A 22 13.57 3.15 0.82
CA ARG A 22 14.48 3.21 1.99
C ARG A 22 14.40 4.56 2.71
N TRP A 23 14.34 5.65 1.95
CA TRP A 23 14.17 6.99 2.51
C TRP A 23 12.84 7.11 3.25
N ALA A 24 11.74 6.64 2.64
CA ALA A 24 10.42 6.68 3.25
C ALA A 24 10.36 5.90 4.58
N ARG A 25 10.92 4.69 4.63
CA ARG A 25 11.00 3.91 5.89
C ARG A 25 11.72 4.67 7.00
N SER A 26 12.86 5.29 6.66
CA SER A 26 13.60 6.12 7.63
C SER A 26 12.77 7.30 8.15
N ARG A 27 11.92 7.91 7.31
CA ARG A 27 11.05 9.02 7.72
C ARG A 27 9.86 8.56 8.55
N LEU A 28 9.25 7.43 8.21
CA LEU A 28 8.18 6.79 8.99
C LEU A 28 8.67 6.47 10.41
N ALA A 29 9.81 5.78 10.51
CA ALA A 29 10.42 5.44 11.80
C ALA A 29 10.74 6.70 12.64
N GLY A 30 11.26 7.76 12.00
CA GLY A 30 11.52 9.04 12.67
C GLY A 30 10.26 9.76 13.17
N CYS A 31 9.08 9.41 12.64
CA CYS A 31 7.77 9.93 13.06
C CYS A 31 7.02 8.98 14.00
N GLY A 32 7.67 7.90 14.47
CA GLY A 32 7.08 6.91 15.37
C GLY A 32 6.04 6.02 14.68
N ILE A 33 6.24 5.72 13.40
CA ILE A 33 5.51 4.67 12.66
C ILE A 33 6.53 3.55 12.40
N GLY A 34 6.39 2.42 13.11
CA GLY A 34 7.29 1.27 13.04
C GLY A 34 7.17 0.51 11.72
N ASP A 35 8.23 -0.20 11.33
CA ASP A 35 8.26 -1.01 10.09
C ASP A 35 7.26 -2.18 10.13
N ASP A 36 6.83 -2.61 11.32
CA ASP A 36 5.85 -3.67 11.57
C ASP A 36 4.40 -3.16 11.67
N GLU A 37 4.19 -1.84 11.54
CA GLU A 37 2.84 -1.27 11.48
C GLU A 37 2.26 -1.44 10.06
N PRO A 38 1.01 -1.92 9.92
CA PRO A 38 0.33 -2.03 8.62
C PRO A 38 0.31 -0.72 7.82
N LEU A 39 0.29 0.42 8.53
CA LEU A 39 0.39 1.75 7.96
C LEU A 39 1.73 1.94 7.21
N ALA A 40 2.85 1.50 7.79
CA ALA A 40 4.15 1.62 7.15
C ALA A 40 4.21 0.80 5.87
N GLU A 41 3.77 -0.46 5.91
CA GLU A 41 3.77 -1.35 4.75
C GLU A 41 2.93 -0.77 3.61
N THR A 42 1.71 -0.30 3.92
CA THR A 42 0.81 0.35 2.97
C THR A 42 1.45 1.58 2.34
N LEU A 43 2.02 2.49 3.16
CA LEU A 43 2.66 3.72 2.66
C LEU A 43 3.87 3.41 1.78
N ILE A 44 4.69 2.42 2.13
CA ILE A 44 5.85 2.03 1.34
C ILE A 44 5.44 1.44 -0.01
N LEU A 45 4.36 0.66 -0.05
CA LEU A 45 3.80 0.13 -1.29
C LEU A 45 3.29 1.26 -2.18
N LEU A 46 2.45 2.16 -1.64
CA LEU A 46 1.94 3.33 -2.37
C LEU A 46 3.05 4.22 -2.91
N ILE A 47 4.08 4.48 -2.12
CA ILE A 47 5.26 5.25 -2.56
C ILE A 47 5.96 4.53 -3.71
N SER A 48 6.12 3.21 -3.63
CA SER A 48 6.73 2.42 -4.70
C SER A 48 5.96 2.57 -6.01
N GLU A 49 4.63 2.48 -5.96
CA GLU A 49 3.77 2.61 -7.14
C GLU A 49 3.81 4.02 -7.72
N LEU A 50 3.65 5.06 -6.88
CA LEU A 50 3.66 6.45 -7.35
C LEU A 50 5.02 6.86 -7.94
N VAL A 51 6.12 6.46 -7.30
CA VAL A 51 7.47 6.76 -7.80
C VAL A 51 7.77 5.95 -9.07
N THR A 52 7.33 4.69 -9.15
CA THR A 52 7.45 3.89 -10.39
C THR A 52 6.69 4.55 -11.52
N ASN A 53 5.47 5.04 -11.27
CA ASN A 53 4.68 5.76 -12.27
C ASN A 53 5.40 7.01 -12.78
N ALA A 54 5.99 7.79 -11.87
CA ALA A 54 6.74 8.97 -12.27
C ALA A 54 8.02 8.61 -13.05
N VAL A 55 8.85 7.72 -12.52
CA VAL A 55 10.18 7.42 -13.08
C VAL A 55 10.10 6.56 -14.34
N VAL A 56 9.39 5.43 -14.28
CA VAL A 56 9.38 4.42 -15.36
C VAL A 56 8.46 4.83 -16.51
N HIS A 57 7.33 5.48 -16.23
CA HIS A 57 6.36 5.80 -17.28
C HIS A 57 6.52 7.19 -17.88
N THR A 58 7.27 8.10 -17.24
CA THR A 58 7.53 9.44 -17.79
C THR A 58 9.00 9.68 -18.14
N GLY A 59 9.94 8.93 -17.56
CA GLY A 59 11.38 9.17 -17.72
C GLY A 59 11.85 10.53 -17.18
N CYS A 60 10.99 11.23 -16.42
CA CYS A 60 11.31 12.52 -15.83
C CYS A 60 11.80 12.35 -14.38
N PRO A 61 12.66 13.27 -13.89
CA PRO A 61 12.87 13.43 -12.46
C PRO A 61 11.56 13.72 -11.74
N ALA A 62 11.49 13.31 -10.47
CA ALA A 62 10.32 13.51 -9.64
C ALA A 62 10.70 14.05 -8.25
N VAL A 63 9.72 14.60 -7.54
CA VAL A 63 9.83 15.00 -6.14
C VAL A 63 8.80 14.22 -5.35
N LEU A 64 9.29 13.36 -4.45
CA LEU A 64 8.47 12.67 -3.45
C LEU A 64 8.37 13.56 -2.21
N ARG A 65 7.15 13.79 -1.72
CA ARG A 65 6.87 14.50 -0.47
C ARG A 65 6.05 13.62 0.45
N MET A 66 6.35 13.68 1.75
CA MET A 66 5.55 13.10 2.81
C MET A 66 5.17 14.20 3.79
N LEU A 67 3.88 14.31 4.08
CA LEU A 67 3.33 15.23 5.06
C LEU A 67 2.72 14.42 6.20
N PHE A 68 3.19 14.66 7.42
CA PHE A 68 2.73 14.00 8.63
C PHE A 68 1.89 14.97 9.45
N GLY A 69 0.64 14.59 9.73
CA GLY A 69 -0.28 15.36 10.57
C GLY A 69 -1.70 14.81 10.49
N GLU A 70 -2.55 15.10 11.47
CA GLU A 70 -3.92 14.56 11.48
C GLU A 70 -4.67 14.87 10.17
N PRO A 71 -5.45 13.90 9.64
CA PRO A 71 -5.75 12.58 10.22
C PRO A 71 -4.72 11.46 9.94
N GLY A 72 -3.59 11.74 9.28
CA GLY A 72 -2.60 10.70 8.99
C GLY A 72 -1.38 11.13 8.17
N VAL A 73 -1.11 10.41 7.08
CA VAL A 73 0.06 10.65 6.22
C VAL A 73 -0.39 10.89 4.80
N ARG A 74 0.02 12.05 4.24
CA ARG A 74 -0.15 12.35 2.83
C ARG A 74 1.17 12.13 2.09
N VAL A 75 1.11 11.38 1.01
CA VAL A 75 2.21 11.15 0.09
C VAL A 75 1.91 11.88 -1.22
N GLU A 76 2.88 12.61 -1.74
CA GLU A 76 2.78 13.28 -3.04
C GLU A 76 3.99 12.95 -3.90
N VAL A 77 3.76 12.70 -5.19
CA VAL A 77 4.82 12.57 -6.19
C VAL A 77 4.51 13.56 -7.32
N ALA A 78 5.42 14.51 -7.53
CA ALA A 78 5.34 15.47 -8.62
C ALA A 78 6.41 15.18 -9.67
N ASP A 79 6.04 15.18 -10.95
CA ASP A 79 6.96 15.01 -12.08
C ASP A 79 6.70 16.09 -13.15
N ALA A 80 7.63 16.24 -14.10
CA ALA A 80 7.57 17.26 -15.15
C ALA A 80 6.72 16.86 -16.37
N SER A 81 6.03 15.73 -16.33
CA SER A 81 5.20 15.26 -17.44
C SER A 81 3.76 15.77 -17.33
N ASP A 82 3.25 16.31 -18.42
CA ASP A 82 1.88 16.78 -18.57
C ASP A 82 0.85 15.65 -18.84
N ARG A 83 1.34 14.42 -18.98
CA ARG A 83 0.53 13.22 -19.22
C ARG A 83 -0.26 12.88 -17.98
N ALA A 84 -1.59 13.00 -18.07
CA ALA A 84 -2.49 12.59 -17.01
C ALA A 84 -2.24 11.13 -16.59
N PRO A 85 -2.31 10.82 -15.27
CA PRO A 85 -2.32 9.45 -14.80
C PRO A 85 -3.57 8.76 -15.35
N SER A 86 -3.37 7.65 -16.05
CA SER A 86 -4.47 6.84 -16.58
C SER A 86 -4.46 5.52 -15.83
N PRO A 87 -5.53 5.19 -15.10
CA PRO A 87 -5.78 3.81 -14.69
C PRO A 87 -5.77 2.98 -15.97
N ARG A 88 -4.89 1.99 -16.05
CA ARG A 88 -4.93 1.00 -17.13
C ARG A 88 -5.26 -0.32 -16.49
N GLN A 89 -6.37 -0.92 -16.89
CA GLN A 89 -6.57 -2.34 -16.63
C GLN A 89 -5.44 -3.09 -17.33
N ALA A 90 -4.57 -3.71 -16.54
CA ALA A 90 -3.54 -4.60 -17.07
C ALA A 90 -4.24 -5.76 -17.81
N ALA A 91 -3.96 -5.94 -19.10
CA ALA A 91 -4.46 -7.09 -19.83
C ALA A 91 -3.59 -8.30 -19.47
N GLY A 92 -4.16 -9.34 -18.85
CA GLY A 92 -3.58 -10.67 -18.63
C GLY A 92 -2.12 -10.71 -18.17
N ASP A 93 -1.21 -10.59 -19.13
CA ASP A 93 0.23 -10.78 -19.03
C ASP A 93 1.01 -9.46 -18.86
N ASP A 94 0.31 -8.31 -18.87
CA ASP A 94 0.91 -6.99 -18.62
C ASP A 94 1.41 -6.90 -17.16
N THR A 95 2.71 -6.71 -17.02
CA THR A 95 3.38 -6.44 -15.73
C THR A 95 3.23 -4.98 -15.28
N GLY A 96 2.60 -4.12 -16.09
CA GLY A 96 2.33 -2.72 -15.77
C GLY A 96 0.84 -2.36 -15.88
N GLY A 97 0.40 -1.34 -15.15
CA GLY A 97 -0.97 -0.79 -15.22
C GLY A 97 -1.75 -0.83 -13.91
N ARG A 98 -1.43 -1.76 -13.00
CA ARG A 98 -2.12 -1.92 -11.71
C ARG A 98 -1.78 -0.86 -10.67
N GLY A 99 -0.78 0.00 -10.92
CA GLY A 99 -0.27 0.92 -9.91
C GLY A 99 -1.33 1.88 -9.38
N LEU A 100 -2.20 2.42 -10.24
CA LEU A 100 -3.31 3.27 -9.78
C LEU A 100 -4.49 2.49 -9.22
N GLU A 101 -4.70 1.23 -9.63
CA GLU A 101 -5.69 0.34 -9.00
C GLU A 101 -5.26 -0.01 -7.56
N LEU A 102 -3.97 -0.22 -7.32
CA LEU A 102 -3.42 -0.40 -5.98
C LEU A 102 -3.57 0.86 -5.12
N VAL A 103 -3.33 2.03 -5.71
CA VAL A 103 -3.58 3.31 -5.01
C VAL A 103 -5.05 3.45 -4.65
N ASP A 104 -5.96 3.16 -5.59
CA ASP A 104 -7.41 3.24 -5.37
C ASP A 104 -7.91 2.26 -4.31
N GLY A 105 -7.35 1.05 -4.26
CA GLY A 105 -7.75 0.02 -3.29
C GLY A 105 -7.16 0.16 -1.89
N LEU A 106 -6.07 0.93 -1.72
CA LEU A 106 -5.34 1.02 -0.44
C LEU A 106 -5.40 2.40 0.20
N ALA A 107 -5.63 3.47 -0.58
CA ALA A 107 -5.67 4.83 -0.06
C ALA A 107 -7.08 5.24 0.35
N ASP A 108 -7.19 5.94 1.48
CA ASP A 108 -8.49 6.46 1.94
C ASP A 108 -8.94 7.62 1.05
N ARG A 109 -7.98 8.41 0.57
CA ARG A 109 -8.19 9.48 -0.41
C ARG A 109 -6.99 9.55 -1.34
N TRP A 110 -7.24 9.77 -2.63
CA TRP A 110 -6.17 10.03 -3.59
C TRP A 110 -6.67 10.92 -4.72
N GLY A 111 -5.72 11.46 -5.48
CA GLY A 111 -6.05 12.24 -6.65
C GLY A 111 -4.81 12.71 -7.39
N TRP A 112 -5.03 13.55 -8.39
CA TRP A 112 -3.95 14.20 -9.11
C TRP A 112 -4.38 15.58 -9.58
N GLN A 113 -3.40 16.44 -9.82
CA GLN A 113 -3.61 17.78 -10.37
C GLN A 113 -2.43 18.20 -11.23
N ARG A 114 -2.66 19.12 -12.16
CA ARG A 114 -1.56 19.78 -12.89
C ARG A 114 -0.75 20.64 -11.91
N GLU A 115 0.56 20.63 -12.06
CA GLU A 115 1.49 21.46 -11.28
C GLU A 115 2.52 22.06 -12.23
N GLY A 116 2.35 23.34 -12.57
CA GLY A 116 3.16 23.99 -13.61
C GLY A 116 3.06 23.27 -14.95
N ALA A 117 4.20 22.93 -15.54
CA ALA A 117 4.29 22.15 -16.78
C ALA A 117 4.07 20.63 -16.56
N GLY A 118 4.05 20.18 -15.31
CA GLY A 118 3.95 18.78 -14.94
C GLY A 118 2.65 18.46 -14.21
N LYS A 119 2.74 17.45 -13.35
CA LYS A 119 1.61 16.98 -12.53
C LYS A 119 2.08 16.52 -11.16
N ARG A 120 1.12 16.46 -10.25
CA ARG A 120 1.26 15.87 -8.93
C ARG A 120 0.20 14.81 -8.74
N ILE A 121 0.60 13.61 -8.36
CA ILE A 121 -0.28 12.55 -7.86
C ILE A 121 -0.10 12.51 -6.35
N TRP A 122 -1.20 12.31 -5.62
CA TRP A 122 -1.18 12.26 -4.16
C TRP A 122 -2.13 11.19 -3.63
N CYS A 123 -1.81 10.66 -2.46
CA CYS A 123 -2.68 9.79 -1.68
C CYS A 123 -2.55 10.10 -0.19
N GLU A 124 -3.59 9.79 0.58
CA GLU A 124 -3.67 9.97 2.02
C GLU A 124 -4.09 8.66 2.68
N ILE A 125 -3.46 8.37 3.80
CA ILE A 125 -3.82 7.25 4.68
C ILE A 125 -4.06 7.78 6.08
N ASP A 126 -5.23 7.47 6.63
CA ASP A 126 -5.69 7.84 7.96
C ASP A 126 -5.10 6.87 8.98
N ARG A 127 -4.30 7.41 9.91
CA ARG A 127 -3.50 6.59 10.84
C ARG A 127 -4.39 5.80 11.80
N ALA A 128 -5.47 6.42 12.28
CA ALA A 128 -6.38 5.81 13.23
C ALA A 128 -7.13 4.62 12.63
N GLU A 129 -7.57 4.75 11.37
CA GLU A 129 -8.29 3.68 10.67
C GLU A 129 -7.38 2.48 10.41
N LYS A 130 -6.13 2.71 9.96
CA LYS A 130 -5.16 1.61 9.77
C LYS A 130 -4.75 0.90 11.06
N LEU A 131 -4.68 1.62 12.18
CA LEU A 131 -4.43 0.99 13.47
C LEU A 131 -5.61 0.10 13.89
N ALA A 132 -6.85 0.52 13.63
CA ALA A 132 -8.04 -0.27 13.93
C ALA A 132 -8.13 -1.55 13.08
N GLU A 133 -7.84 -1.45 11.78
CA GLU A 133 -7.76 -2.59 10.86
C GLU A 133 -6.74 -3.63 11.35
N GLY A 134 -5.51 -3.19 11.67
CA GLY A 134 -4.45 -4.08 12.14
C GLY A 134 -4.75 -4.77 13.48
N ILE A 135 -5.50 -4.10 14.38
CA ILE A 135 -5.95 -4.72 15.64
C ILE A 135 -7.02 -5.79 15.35
N ALA A 136 -7.96 -5.52 14.44
CA ALA A 136 -9.02 -6.45 14.07
C ALA A 136 -8.45 -7.73 13.42
N GLU A 137 -7.46 -7.59 12.53
CA GLU A 137 -6.78 -8.72 11.88
C GLU A 137 -6.07 -9.63 12.89
N LYS A 138 -5.26 -9.05 13.78
CA LYS A 138 -4.58 -9.80 14.86
C LYS A 138 -5.57 -10.51 15.80
N ALA A 139 -6.75 -9.91 16.05
CA ALA A 139 -7.79 -10.54 16.85
C ALA A 139 -8.44 -11.74 16.13
N ALA A 140 -8.68 -11.64 14.82
CA ALA A 140 -9.21 -12.72 14.00
C ALA A 140 -8.25 -13.92 13.92
N GLU A 141 -6.95 -13.68 13.73
CA GLU A 141 -5.92 -14.72 13.73
C GLU A 141 -5.87 -15.48 15.06
N LYS A 142 -5.95 -14.76 16.18
CA LYS A 142 -5.97 -15.36 17.53
C LYS A 142 -7.22 -16.22 17.76
N ALA A 143 -8.37 -15.81 17.24
CA ALA A 143 -9.61 -16.59 17.33
C ALA A 143 -9.55 -17.87 16.47
N ALA A 144 -8.97 -17.79 15.27
CA ALA A 144 -8.77 -18.95 14.39
C ALA A 144 -7.78 -19.95 15.00
N GLY A 145 -6.68 -19.49 15.61
CA GLY A 145 -5.70 -20.34 16.27
C GLY A 145 -6.25 -21.08 17.49
N LYS A 146 -7.10 -20.43 18.29
CA LYS A 146 -7.73 -21.05 19.46
C LYS A 146 -8.72 -22.18 19.10
N THR A 147 -9.44 -22.02 17.99
CA THR A 147 -10.39 -23.05 17.50
C THR A 147 -9.69 -24.33 17.04
N ALA A 148 -8.46 -24.23 16.54
CA ALA A 148 -7.66 -25.39 16.12
C ALA A 148 -7.07 -26.18 17.31
N GLU A 149 -6.78 -25.52 18.43
CA GLU A 149 -6.22 -26.15 19.63
C GLU A 149 -7.29 -26.89 20.45
N ASP A 150 -8.53 -26.38 20.47
CA ASP A 150 -9.67 -27.01 21.16
C ASP A 150 -10.21 -28.27 20.42
N ALA A 151 -9.86 -28.47 19.14
CA ALA A 151 -10.32 -29.62 18.33
C ALA A 151 -9.49 -30.91 18.53
N ALA A 152 -8.41 -30.88 19.32
CA ALA A 152 -7.52 -32.03 19.54
C ALA A 152 -7.88 -32.91 20.75
N GLY A 153 -9.08 -32.77 21.32
CA GLY A 153 -9.54 -33.56 22.47
C GLY A 153 -10.98 -34.05 22.35
N GLY A 154 -11.22 -35.15 21.63
CA GLY A 154 -12.52 -35.83 21.62
C GLY A 154 -12.50 -37.17 20.88
N PRO A 155 -13.21 -38.21 21.37
CA PRO A 155 -12.79 -39.62 21.22
C PRO A 155 -13.13 -40.24 19.87
N GLU A 156 -12.33 -41.25 19.50
CA GLU A 156 -12.52 -42.16 18.37
C GLU A 156 -13.90 -42.82 18.41
N ILE A 157 -14.71 -42.61 17.36
CA ILE A 157 -15.88 -43.43 17.07
C ILE A 157 -15.59 -44.32 15.86
N HIS A 158 -15.58 -45.62 16.13
CA HIS A 158 -15.64 -46.69 15.14
C HIS A 158 -16.94 -46.60 14.31
N GLY A 159 -16.82 -46.76 12.99
CA GLY A 159 -17.80 -47.58 12.26
C GLY A 159 -18.44 -46.98 11.00
N ALA A 160 -18.42 -47.84 9.98
CA ALA A 160 -19.34 -47.93 8.83
C ALA A 160 -19.03 -47.12 7.57
N ILE A 161 -18.39 -47.83 6.65
CA ILE A 161 -18.38 -47.64 5.20
C ILE A 161 -19.82 -47.56 4.65
N ARG A 162 -20.12 -46.57 3.80
CA ARG A 162 -21.12 -46.67 2.72
C ARG A 162 -20.78 -45.75 1.53
N GLU A 163 -21.06 -46.29 0.36
CA GLU A 163 -20.64 -45.95 -1.01
C GLU A 163 -21.10 -44.59 -1.59
N PRO A 164 -20.53 -44.15 -2.74
CA PRO A 164 -20.84 -42.86 -3.37
C PRO A 164 -21.97 -42.99 -4.42
N HIS A 165 -22.94 -42.05 -4.41
CA HIS A 165 -23.83 -41.78 -5.54
C HIS A 165 -23.93 -40.25 -5.71
N VAL A 166 -23.31 -39.70 -6.75
CA VAL A 166 -23.85 -39.32 -8.08
C VAL A 166 -24.66 -38.01 -8.06
N TYR A 167 -24.19 -37.11 -8.92
CA TYR A 167 -24.65 -35.78 -9.29
C TYR A 167 -26.16 -35.64 -9.58
N LEU A 168 -26.70 -34.47 -9.22
CA LEU A 168 -27.58 -33.67 -10.07
C LEU A 168 -27.11 -32.21 -10.03
#